data_AF-A0A6P1EE69-F1
#
_entry.id   AF-A0A6P1EE69-F1
#
_cell.length_a   1.000
_cell.length_b   1.000
_cell.length_c   1.000
_cell.angle_alpha   90.00
_cell.angle_beta   90.00
_cell.angle_gamma   90.00
#
_symmetry.space_group_name_H-M   'P 1'
#
loop_
_entity.id
_entity.type
_entity.pdbx_description
1 polymer ?
#
loop_
_entity_poly.entity_id
_entity_poly.type
_entity_poly.pdbx_seq_one_letter_code
_entity_poly.pdbx_strand_id
1 'polypeptide(L)' 'MYSSIDQLREMEEDQLITRTVIPGTQSKVVYSITDLGRSLMPILNQMYQWGEERISTLQVDPQFSINDQVTRDSGK' A
#
# COMPACT_ATOMS: atom_id res chain seq x y z
N MET A 1 -5.02 -4.69 15.90
CA MET A 1 -5.97 -3.68 15.39
C MET A 1 -5.30 -2.32 15.52
N TYR A 2 -4.31 -2.07 14.67
CA TYR A 2 -3.67 -0.75 14.54
C TYR A 2 -4.28 -0.08 13.30
N SER A 3 -4.51 1.22 13.44
CA SER A 3 -5.27 2.08 12.53
C SER A 3 -4.49 2.31 11.25
N SER A 4 -5.09 2.13 10.07
CA SER A 4 -4.46 2.34 8.76
C SER A 4 -3.84 3.75 8.58
N ILE A 5 -4.21 4.69 9.45
CA ILE A 5 -3.65 6.05 9.50
C ILE A 5 -2.23 6.04 10.06
N ASP A 6 -1.94 5.21 11.06
CA ASP A 6 -0.62 5.14 11.70
C ASP A 6 0.43 4.61 10.71
N GLN A 7 0.05 3.63 9.88
CA GLN A 7 0.90 3.10 8.81
C GLN A 7 1.25 4.15 7.75
N LEU A 8 0.28 4.99 7.35
CA LEU A 8 0.54 6.07 6.40
C LEU A 8 1.41 7.18 7.00
N ARG A 9 1.29 7.45 8.30
CA ARG A 9 2.15 8.40 9.00
C ARG A 9 3.59 7.89 9.09
N GLU A 10 3.79 6.63 9.47
CA GLU A 10 5.12 6.01 9.50
C GLU A 10 5.77 6.05 8.11
N MET A 11 5.02 5.71 7.05
CA MET A 11 5.54 5.79 5.68
C MET A 11 5.86 7.23 5.22
N GLU A 12 5.15 8.24 5.76
CA GLU A 12 5.45 9.66 5.53
C GLU A 12 6.71 10.09 6.28
N GLU A 13 6.88 9.67 7.54
CA GLU A 13 8.08 9.90 8.36
C GLU A 13 9.33 9.27 7.72
N ASP A 14 9.18 8.07 7.16
CA ASP A 14 10.23 7.37 6.41
C ASP A 14 10.48 7.93 5.00
N GLN A 15 9.76 8.99 4.60
CA GLN A 15 9.88 9.66 3.30
C GLN A 15 9.54 8.75 2.11
N LEU A 16 8.81 7.66 2.33
CA LEU A 16 8.37 6.74 1.27
C LEU A 16 7.13 7.27 0.55
N ILE A 17 6.29 8.04 1.25
CA ILE A 17 5.13 8.73 0.69
C ILE A 17 5.09 10.19 1.10
N THR A 18 4.45 11.03 0.29
CA THR A 18 4.15 12.43 0.60
C THR A 18 2.65 12.63 0.80
N ARG A 19 2.28 13.49 1.76
CA ARG A 19 0.90 13.91 2.00
C ARG A 19 0.64 15.31 1.45
N THR A 20 -0.36 15.46 0.58
CA THR A 20 -0.78 16.75 0.02
C THR A 20 -2.23 17.05 0.40
N VAL A 21 -2.48 18.25 0.93
CA VAL A 21 -3.84 18.75 1.21
C VAL A 21 -4.31 19.59 0.02
N ILE A 22 -5.39 19.16 -0.62
CA ILE A 22 -6.03 19.91 -1.70
C ILE A 22 -7.17 20.73 -1.11
N PRO A 23 -7.09 22.09 -1.15
CA PRO A 23 -8.11 22.95 -0.58
C PRO A 23 -9.41 22.93 -1.41
N GLY A 24 -10.56 23.01 -0.73
CA GLY A 24 -11.89 23.06 -1.35
C GLY A 24 -13.00 23.07 -0.28
N THR A 25 -14.27 23.02 -0.71
CA THR A 25 -15.43 22.97 0.22
C THR A 25 -15.38 21.77 1.17
N GLN A 26 -14.83 20.65 0.69
CA GLN A 26 -14.42 19.52 1.50
C GLN A 26 -12.94 19.27 1.17
N SER A 27 -12.04 19.73 2.04
CA SER A 27 -10.60 19.53 1.86
C SER A 27 -10.29 18.04 1.68
N LYS A 28 -9.51 17.70 0.64
CA LYS A 28 -9.10 16.31 0.36
C LYS A 28 -7.64 16.12 0.74
N VAL A 29 -7.30 14.93 1.23
CA VAL A 29 -5.92 14.53 1.51
C VAL A 29 -5.53 13.47 0.49
N VAL A 30 -4.43 13.70 -0.22
CA VAL A 30 -3.88 12.77 -1.21
C VAL A 30 -2.50 12.34 -0.77
N TYR A 31 -2.27 11.02 -0.77
CA TYR A 31 -0.96 10.43 -0.54
C TYR A 31 -0.36 10.01 -1.88
N SER A 32 0.95 10.17 -2.03
CA SER A 32 1.66 9.83 -3.26
C SER A 32 3.01 9.22 -2.93
N ILE A 33 3.44 8.22 -3.69
CA ILE A 33 4.75 7.59 -3.51
C ILE A 33 5.87 8.55 -3.95
N THR A 34 6.93 8.64 -3.15
CA THR A 34 8.12 9.44 -3.47
C THR A 34 9.05 8.69 -4.42
N ASP A 35 10.09 9.36 -4.93
CA ASP A 35 11.14 8.70 -5.70
C ASP A 35 11.90 7.66 -4.85
N LEU A 36 12.10 7.94 -3.55
CA LEU A 36 12.66 6.97 -2.60
C LEU A 36 11.74 5.75 -2.46
N GLY A 37 10.44 5.96 -2.27
CA GLY A 37 9.46 4.87 -2.21
C GLY A 37 9.42 4.04 -3.51
N ARG A 38 9.53 4.69 -4.67
CA ARG A 38 9.63 4.00 -5.96
C ARG A 38 10.90 3.16 -6.07
N SER A 39 12.02 3.63 -5.52
CA SER A 39 13.28 2.88 -5.51
C SER A 39 13.20 1.57 -4.73
N LEU A 40 12.24 1.44 -3.81
CA LEU A 40 11.98 0.22 -3.04
C LEU A 40 11.14 -0.82 -3.81
N MET A 41 10.39 -0.41 -4.83
CA MET A 41 9.50 -1.29 -5.60
C MET A 41 10.19 -2.54 -6.18
N PRO A 42 11.42 -2.48 -6.73
CA PRO A 42 12.10 -3.67 -7.22
C PRO A 42 12.33 -4.74 -6.15
N ILE A 43 12.54 -4.34 -4.89
CA ILE A 43 12.73 -5.27 -3.76
C ILE A 43 11.39 -5.90 -3.39
N LEU A 44 10.34 -5.08 -3.27
CA LEU A 44 8.99 -5.55 -2.99
C LEU A 44 8.48 -6.52 -4.06
N ASN A 45 8.79 -6.23 -5.34
CA ASN A 45 8.44 -7.12 -6.45
C ASN A 45 9.15 -8.47 -6.36
N GLN A 46 10.43 -8.50 -5.96
CA GLN A 46 11.14 -9.76 -5.74
C GLN A 46 10.56 -10.56 -4.58
N MET A 47 10.22 -9.90 -3.47
CA MET A 47 9.55 -10.54 -2.34
C MET A 47 8.19 -11.11 -2.74
N TYR A 48 7.43 -10.37 -3.54
CA TYR A 48 6.14 -10.80 -4.07
C TYR A 48 6.30 -12.03 -4.96
N GLN A 49 7.21 -12.00 -5.94
CA GLN A 49 7.50 -13.12 -6.83
C GLN A 49 7.90 -14.38 -6.06
N TRP A 50 8.82 -14.25 -5.10
CA TRP A 50 9.20 -15.36 -4.24
C TRP A 50 8.01 -15.93 -3.45
N GLY A 51 7.15 -15.05 -2.93
CA GLY A 51 5.94 -15.45 -2.20
C GLY A 51 5.00 -16.28 -3.06
N GLU A 52 4.73 -15.83 -4.28
CA GLU A 52 3.90 -16.54 -5.26
C GLU A 52 4.48 -17.92 -5.60
N GLU A 53 5.78 -18.00 -5.89
CA GLU A 53 6.48 -19.27 -6.15
C GLU A 53 6.39 -20.23 -4.96
N ARG A 54 6.54 -19.69 -3.74
CA ARG A 54 6.50 -20.47 -2.51
C ARG A 54 5.11 -21.02 -2.24
N ILE A 55 4.07 -20.21 -2.43
CA ILE A 55 2.66 -20.61 -2.30
C ILE A 55 2.33 -21.71 -3.32
N SER A 56 2.72 -21.51 -4.57
CA SER A 56 2.54 -22.49 -5.65
C SER A 56 3.20 -23.84 -5.31
N THR A 57 4.43 -23.81 -4.78
CA THR A 57 5.16 -25.01 -4.35
C THR A 57 4.48 -25.74 -3.20
N LEU A 58 3.93 -25.01 -2.24
CA LEU A 58 3.31 -25.56 -1.04
C LEU A 58 1.87 -26.04 -1.26
N GLN A 59 1.23 -25.68 -2.39
CA GLN A 59 -0.19 -25.92 -2.66
C GLN A 59 -1.11 -25.43 -1.53
N VAL A 60 -0.69 -24.35 -0.85
CA VAL A 60 -1.47 -23.72 0.22
C VAL A 60 -2.34 -22.63 -0.39
N ASP A 61 -3.56 -22.50 0.13
CA ASP A 61 -4.41 -21.35 -0.17
C ASP A 61 -4.04 -20.20 0.78
N PRO A 62 -3.44 -19.10 0.29
CA PRO A 62 -3.07 -17.98 1.14
C PRO A 62 -4.32 -17.29 1.69
N GLN A 63 -4.46 -17.22 3.01
CA GLN A 63 -5.57 -16.53 3.69
C GLN A 63 -5.47 -14.98 3.62
N PHE A 64 -4.57 -14.44 2.80
CA PHE A 64 -4.29 -13.01 2.71
C PHE A 64 -4.39 -12.52 1.26
N SER A 65 -5.50 -11.87 0.92
CA SER A 65 -5.67 -11.15 -0.34
C SER A 65 -5.32 -9.67 -0.15
N ILE A 66 -4.26 -9.20 -0.80
CA ILE A 66 -3.90 -7.76 -0.87
C ILE A 66 -5.04 -6.95 -1.53
N ASN A 67 -5.86 -7.60 -2.36
CA ASN A 67 -6.93 -6.96 -3.14
C ASN A 67 -8.32 -6.95 -2.46
N ASP A 68 -8.54 -7.64 -1.34
CA ASP A 68 -9.90 -7.82 -0.79
C ASP A 68 -10.44 -6.61 0.01
N GLN A 69 -9.65 -5.54 0.20
CA GLN A 69 -10.04 -4.40 1.06
C GLN A 69 -9.88 -3.02 0.41
N VAL A 70 -9.32 -2.88 -0.80
CA VAL A 70 -9.08 -1.56 -1.43
C VAL A 70 -10.18 -1.13 -2.41
N THR A 71 -11.00 -2.06 -2.92
CA THR A 71 -12.23 -1.69 -3.66
C THR A 71 -13.42 -1.59 -2.70
N ARG A 72 -13.41 -0.57 -1.84
CA ARG A 72 -14.65 -0.08 -1.20
C ARG A 72 -14.88 1.38 -1.59
N ASP A 73 -15.79 1.49 -2.55
CA ASP A 73 -16.55 2.66 -2.97
C ASP A 73 -15.91 3.60 -4.02
N SER A 74 -15.99 3.17 -5.28
CA SER A 74 -16.27 4.08 -6.40
C SER A 74 -17.61 3.67 -6.99
N GLY A 75 -18.68 3.94 -6.22
CA GLY A 75 -20.01 3.48 -6.54
C GLY A 75 -21.13 4.31 -5.93
N LYS A 76 -20.98 5.64 -5.82
CA LYS A 76 -22.05 6.66 -5.96
C LYS A 76 -21.50 8.07 -5.97
#